data_AF-A0A6M0AFZ2-F1
#
_entry.id   AF-A0A6M0AFZ2-F1
#
_cell.length_a   1.000
_cell.length_b   1.000
_cell.length_c   1.000
_cell.angle_alpha   90.00
_cell.angle_beta   90.00
_cell.angle_gamma   90.00
#
_symmetry.space_group_name_H-M   'P 1'
#
loop_
_entity.id
_entity.type
_entity.pdbx_description
1 polymer ?
#
loop_
_entity_poly.entity_id
_entity_poly.type
_entity_poly.pdbx_seq_one_letter_code
_entity_poly.pdbx_strand_id
1 'polypeptide(L)'
;MIFLELVLENFGPYLGRQVINLCPKRDDNSRPIILVGGMNGGGKTTMMDAIRLALYGHRAQCSTRGNLSYSDFLTQSVNRNALPIDNTRVELVFEHIENDQPMEYRIVRTWTKKPKDGKDNLGILEGDWLDSALTNTWDEYIENLLPLGISNLFLFDGEQVKELAEVEAPPPVVVEAIRSLLGLELADRLAIDLDILVTRKRKSMANQQQLANLEDIEKKLSSQQSDYELAKQELCSIQEQLEQTREKQQQAFDKFVCDGGKIAAQRNQLESQLNYYNTKVEQIREQMRELAAGILPLSLIEPLLTQAQAQAEKESRASQAKLARDILQQRDQRLVDLLTALKLPAKKFDKIKAFLGKENQQIEQEAGEVKDPWLGAEEEMFHSLTNLLTYYQPTQKQLAEEQLAKRKNLEADINATKRQLATAAPPESYQELEDALKQAQTELAQAQAAYEIAKRRCDKLGYAIAQTKKDLARYGEETIDRKNDQHMLTASAKVQQSLKVFREQLTLRKLNKLEHEVTECFLYLLHKSDLVHRVAIDTNNFSLSLYDLQGKLVPKHRLSAGE
;
A
#
# COMPACT_ATOMS: atom_id res chain seq x y z
N MET A 1 -4.19 -14.60 39.13
CA MET A 1 -3.55 -15.79 38.52
C MET A 1 -2.07 -15.47 38.34
N ILE A 2 -1.16 -16.34 38.77
CA ILE A 2 0.29 -16.17 38.62
C ILE A 2 0.87 -17.47 38.09
N PHE A 3 1.63 -17.45 36.99
CA PHE A 3 2.34 -18.64 36.52
C PHE A 3 3.56 -18.92 37.41
N LEU A 4 3.75 -20.17 37.82
CA LEU A 4 4.81 -20.59 38.73
C LEU A 4 5.92 -21.37 38.01
N GLU A 5 5.53 -22.33 37.16
CA GLU A 5 6.47 -23.23 36.48
C GLU A 5 5.92 -23.62 35.10
N LEU A 6 6.78 -23.66 34.09
CA LEU A 6 6.49 -24.22 32.77
C LEU A 6 7.49 -25.34 32.47
N VAL A 7 6.99 -26.55 32.19
CA VAL A 7 7.83 -27.69 31.80
C VAL A 7 7.57 -28.04 30.35
N LEU A 8 8.64 -28.12 29.56
CA LEU A 8 8.61 -28.51 28.14
C LEU A 8 9.46 -29.75 27.95
N GLU A 9 8.89 -30.80 27.39
CA GLU A 9 9.59 -32.04 27.09
C GLU A 9 9.36 -32.43 25.64
N ASN A 10 10.44 -32.48 24.86
CA ASN A 10 10.42 -32.83 23.44
C ASN A 10 9.50 -31.95 22.56
N PHE A 11 9.26 -30.70 22.96
CA PHE A 11 8.36 -29.76 22.30
C PHE A 11 9.13 -28.73 21.46
N GLY A 12 8.85 -28.67 20.16
CA GLY A 12 9.48 -27.74 19.20
C GLY A 12 11.01 -27.83 19.22
N PRO A 13 11.74 -26.73 19.53
CA PRO A 13 13.20 -26.76 19.65
C PRO A 13 13.71 -27.36 20.97
N TYR A 14 12.85 -27.55 21.97
CA TYR A 14 13.23 -28.06 23.29
C TYR A 14 13.34 -29.60 23.24
N LEU A 15 14.56 -30.14 23.37
CA LEU A 15 14.82 -31.59 23.45
C LEU A 15 15.00 -32.01 24.90
N GLY A 16 14.40 -33.14 25.30
CA GLY A 16 14.38 -33.60 26.69
C GLY A 16 13.56 -32.67 27.59
N ARG A 17 13.57 -32.94 28.90
CA ARG A 17 12.79 -32.19 29.89
C ARG A 17 13.48 -30.89 30.30
N GLN A 18 12.84 -29.76 29.99
CA GLN A 18 13.25 -28.41 30.34
C GLN A 18 12.26 -27.82 31.35
N VAL A 19 12.74 -27.30 32.48
CA VAL A 19 11.92 -26.70 33.53
C VAL A 19 12.24 -25.22 33.63
N ILE A 20 11.23 -24.37 33.44
CA ILE A 20 11.35 -22.91 33.47
C ILE A 20 10.59 -22.41 34.69
N ASN A 21 11.31 -21.76 35.61
CA ASN A 21 10.72 -21.13 36.78
C ASN A 21 10.14 -19.76 36.38
N LEU A 22 8.82 -19.61 36.55
CA LEU A 22 8.05 -18.40 36.27
C LEU A 22 7.62 -17.66 37.55
N CYS A 23 8.04 -18.13 38.73
CA CYS A 23 7.67 -17.53 40.00
C CYS A 23 8.47 -16.23 40.25
N PRO A 24 7.80 -15.08 40.43
CA PRO A 24 8.47 -13.83 40.75
C PRO A 24 9.06 -13.86 42.18
N LYS A 25 10.27 -13.31 42.36
CA LYS A 25 10.91 -13.23 43.68
C LYS A 25 10.19 -12.23 44.58
N ARG A 26 9.68 -12.70 45.73
CA ARG A 26 8.97 -11.91 46.74
C ARG A 26 9.91 -11.44 47.87
N ASP A 27 11.07 -10.86 47.53
CA ASP A 27 11.98 -10.23 48.52
C ASP A 27 11.55 -8.76 48.79
N ASP A 28 12.19 -8.07 49.74
CA ASP A 28 11.90 -6.65 50.12
C ASP A 28 11.81 -5.66 48.94
N ASN A 29 12.43 -5.99 47.80
CA ASN A 29 12.22 -5.32 46.53
C ASN A 29 11.45 -6.23 45.57
N SER A 30 10.15 -5.99 45.40
CA SER A 30 9.28 -6.70 44.46
C SER A 30 9.84 -6.61 43.03
N ARG A 31 10.14 -7.76 42.41
CA ARG A 31 10.59 -7.87 41.01
C ARG A 31 9.57 -8.68 40.20
N PRO A 32 8.49 -8.05 39.71
CA PRO A 32 7.40 -8.76 39.04
C PRO A 32 7.72 -9.15 37.59
N ILE A 33 8.80 -8.62 37.00
CA ILE A 33 9.15 -8.83 35.59
C ILE A 33 10.17 -9.96 35.47
N ILE A 34 9.83 -10.98 34.68
CA ILE A 34 10.73 -12.07 34.30
C ILE A 34 11.14 -11.89 32.85
N LEU A 35 12.43 -11.68 32.62
CA LEU A 35 13.00 -11.53 31.28
C LEU A 35 13.56 -12.87 30.79
N VAL A 36 12.97 -13.41 29.73
CA VAL A 36 13.47 -14.60 29.05
C VAL A 36 14.24 -14.16 27.79
N GLY A 37 15.57 -14.14 27.89
CA GLY A 37 16.45 -13.80 26.78
C GLY A 37 16.80 -15.01 25.93
N GLY A 38 16.66 -14.90 24.60
CA GLY A 38 17.07 -15.93 23.66
C GLY A 38 17.35 -15.35 22.27
N MET A 39 18.21 -16.00 21.49
CA MET A 39 18.44 -15.62 20.08
C MET A 39 17.19 -15.87 19.22
N ASN A 40 17.10 -15.25 18.04
CA ASN A 40 16.02 -15.53 17.10
C ASN A 40 16.12 -17.00 16.63
N GLY A 41 14.98 -17.70 16.60
CA GLY A 41 14.94 -19.15 16.42
C GLY A 41 15.23 -19.98 17.68
N GLY A 42 15.54 -19.35 18.82
CA GLY A 42 15.80 -20.03 20.11
C GLY A 42 14.57 -20.55 20.85
N GLY A 43 13.38 -20.52 20.26
CA GLY A 43 12.15 -21.08 20.86
C GLY A 43 11.32 -20.14 21.74
N LYS A 44 11.55 -18.82 21.68
CA LYS A 44 10.77 -17.81 22.44
C LYS A 44 9.27 -17.87 22.12
N THR A 45 8.90 -17.78 20.84
CA THR A 45 7.51 -17.91 20.40
C THR A 45 6.94 -19.30 20.71
N THR A 46 7.76 -20.35 20.61
CA THR A 46 7.35 -21.71 20.98
C THR A 46 7.03 -21.85 22.47
N MET A 47 7.72 -21.12 23.34
CA MET A 47 7.40 -21.08 24.77
C MET A 47 6.00 -20.47 25.01
N MET A 48 5.67 -19.39 24.30
CA MET A 48 4.32 -18.78 24.35
C MET A 48 3.25 -19.71 23.82
N ASP A 49 3.51 -20.37 22.68
CA ASP A 49 2.62 -21.39 22.11
C ASP A 49 2.39 -22.55 23.10
N ALA A 50 3.42 -22.94 23.86
CA ALA A 50 3.28 -24.00 24.86
C ALA A 50 2.35 -23.62 26.01
N ILE A 51 2.42 -22.38 26.52
CA ILE A 51 1.52 -21.87 27.56
C ILE A 51 0.07 -21.88 27.03
N ARG A 52 -0.15 -21.36 25.81
CA ARG A 52 -1.49 -21.37 25.18
C ARG A 52 -2.02 -22.79 24.99
N LEU A 53 -1.15 -23.71 24.53
CA LEU A 53 -1.51 -25.11 24.34
C LEU A 53 -1.84 -25.79 25.67
N ALA A 54 -1.08 -25.54 26.74
CA ALA A 54 -1.35 -26.07 28.07
C ALA A 54 -2.76 -25.65 28.54
N LEU A 55 -3.11 -24.38 28.42
CA LEU A 55 -4.39 -23.84 28.86
C LEU A 55 -5.57 -24.32 28.00
N TYR A 56 -5.48 -24.21 26.67
CA TYR A 56 -6.65 -24.32 25.78
C TYR A 56 -6.65 -25.54 24.85
N GLY A 57 -5.55 -26.29 24.77
CA GLY A 57 -5.44 -27.49 23.94
C GLY A 57 -5.81 -27.21 22.47
N HIS A 58 -6.76 -27.99 21.94
CA HIS A 58 -7.23 -27.87 20.55
C HIS A 58 -7.84 -26.51 20.19
N ARG A 59 -8.33 -25.76 21.19
CA ARG A 59 -8.91 -24.41 21.04
C ARG A 59 -7.82 -23.33 20.95
N ALA A 60 -6.57 -23.65 21.32
CA ALA A 60 -5.46 -22.70 21.27
C ALA A 60 -5.15 -22.27 19.84
N GLN A 61 -5.05 -20.95 19.63
CA GLN A 61 -4.46 -20.36 18.44
C GLN A 61 -2.95 -20.23 18.64
N CYS A 62 -2.19 -21.23 18.18
CA CYS A 62 -0.73 -21.20 18.21
C CYS A 62 -0.18 -20.57 16.94
N SER A 63 0.83 -19.71 17.06
CA SER A 63 1.44 -18.98 15.94
C SER A 63 2.01 -19.93 14.88
N THR A 64 2.49 -21.09 15.33
CA THR A 64 3.06 -22.15 14.47
C THR A 64 2.02 -23.07 13.80
N ARG A 65 0.72 -22.92 14.09
CA ARG A 65 -0.34 -23.82 13.59
C ARG A 65 -0.83 -23.47 12.19
N GLY A 66 -0.96 -22.18 11.84
CA GLY A 66 -1.56 -21.76 10.57
C GLY A 66 -2.90 -22.46 10.27
N ASN A 67 -3.04 -23.05 9.08
CA ASN A 67 -4.22 -23.81 8.67
C ASN A 67 -4.14 -25.33 8.94
N LEU A 68 -3.16 -25.79 9.74
CA LEU A 68 -2.98 -27.21 10.01
C LEU A 68 -4.10 -27.78 10.89
N SER A 69 -4.44 -29.04 10.65
CA SER A 69 -5.29 -29.80 11.56
C SER A 69 -4.60 -29.95 12.93
N TYR A 70 -5.37 -30.08 14.01
CA TYR A 70 -4.81 -30.20 15.36
C TYR A 70 -3.85 -31.39 15.48
N SER A 71 -4.18 -32.53 14.85
CA SER A 71 -3.33 -33.72 14.82
C SER A 71 -1.99 -33.47 14.09
N ASP A 72 -2.03 -32.76 12.97
CA ASP A 72 -0.82 -32.44 12.21
C ASP A 72 0.06 -31.44 12.98
N PHE A 73 -0.56 -30.48 13.66
CA PHE A 73 0.13 -29.55 14.54
C PHE A 73 0.82 -30.27 15.72
N LEU A 74 0.13 -31.18 16.41
CA LEU A 74 0.73 -32.00 17.47
C LEU A 74 1.91 -32.84 16.94
N THR A 75 1.78 -33.38 15.74
CA THR A 75 2.85 -34.16 15.10
C THR A 75 4.08 -33.31 14.76
N GLN A 76 3.87 -32.10 14.23
CA GLN A 76 4.94 -31.17 13.84
C GLN A 76 5.60 -30.46 15.01
N SER A 77 4.88 -30.30 16.12
CA SER A 77 5.39 -29.70 17.36
C SER A 77 6.25 -30.66 18.18
N VAL A 78 6.37 -31.93 17.79
CA VAL A 78 7.36 -32.85 18.39
C VAL A 78 8.76 -32.50 17.88
N ASN A 79 9.73 -32.43 18.80
CA ASN A 79 11.13 -32.18 18.46
C ASN A 79 11.65 -33.19 17.42
N ARG A 80 12.37 -32.70 16.40
CA ARG A 80 12.87 -33.53 15.29
C ARG A 80 13.80 -34.67 15.75
N ASN A 81 14.54 -34.44 16.84
CA ASN A 81 15.52 -35.37 17.40
C ASN A 81 14.94 -36.30 18.48
N ALA A 82 13.68 -36.13 18.88
CA ALA A 82 13.01 -37.04 19.82
C ALA A 82 12.71 -38.39 19.15
N LEU A 83 12.86 -39.49 19.90
CA LEU A 83 12.53 -40.82 19.38
C LEU A 83 11.02 -40.92 19.15
N PRO A 84 10.55 -41.68 18.16
CA PRO A 84 9.11 -41.84 17.90
C PRO A 84 8.30 -42.43 19.06
N ILE A 85 8.98 -43.04 20.04
CA ILE A 85 8.37 -43.66 21.23
C ILE A 85 8.30 -42.70 22.42
N ASP A 86 9.04 -41.59 22.38
CA ASP A 86 9.08 -40.61 23.46
C ASP A 86 7.80 -39.78 23.45
N ASN A 87 7.27 -39.53 24.63
CA ASN A 87 6.16 -38.60 24.78
C ASN A 87 6.68 -37.16 24.67
N THR A 88 5.90 -36.33 24.01
CA THR A 88 5.98 -34.88 24.10
C THR A 88 5.05 -34.45 25.22
N ARG A 89 5.53 -33.55 26.09
CA ARG A 89 4.80 -33.12 27.28
C ARG A 89 4.96 -31.62 27.48
N VAL A 90 3.86 -30.97 27.81
CA VAL A 90 3.80 -29.58 28.21
C VAL A 90 3.08 -29.52 29.54
N GLU A 91 3.72 -28.91 30.54
CA GLU A 91 3.12 -28.68 31.86
C GLU A 91 3.13 -27.20 32.20
N LEU A 92 2.02 -26.70 32.73
CA LEU A 92 1.93 -25.35 33.27
C LEU A 92 1.39 -25.42 34.71
N VAL A 93 2.14 -24.83 35.63
CA VAL A 93 1.75 -24.65 37.02
C VAL A 93 1.39 -23.19 37.23
N PHE A 94 0.23 -22.92 37.82
CA PHE A 94 -0.18 -21.58 38.16
C PHE A 94 -0.96 -21.52 39.47
N GLU A 95 -0.86 -20.38 40.14
CA GLU A 95 -1.55 -20.04 41.38
C GLU A 95 -2.79 -19.18 41.05
N HIS A 96 -3.94 -19.54 41.60
CA HIS A 96 -5.16 -18.74 41.55
C HIS A 96 -5.78 -18.63 42.94
N ILE A 97 -6.42 -17.49 43.23
CA ILE A 97 -7.06 -17.26 44.52
C ILE A 97 -8.51 -17.73 44.40
N GLU A 98 -8.85 -18.80 45.10
CA GLU A 98 -10.21 -19.33 45.20
C GLU A 98 -10.65 -19.30 46.66
N ASN A 99 -11.82 -18.72 46.96
CA ASN A 99 -12.32 -18.56 48.33
C ASN A 99 -11.32 -17.93 49.32
N ASP A 100 -10.60 -16.88 48.88
CA ASP A 100 -9.53 -16.21 49.64
C ASP A 100 -8.34 -17.10 50.02
N GLN A 101 -8.18 -18.26 49.37
CA GLN A 101 -7.02 -19.15 49.53
C GLN A 101 -6.27 -19.32 48.21
N PRO A 102 -4.92 -19.33 48.22
CA PRO A 102 -4.14 -19.62 47.04
C PRO A 102 -4.19 -21.12 46.74
N MET A 103 -4.76 -21.48 45.59
CA MET A 103 -4.77 -22.83 45.04
C MET A 103 -3.76 -22.94 43.89
N GLU A 104 -3.02 -24.05 43.86
CA GLU A 104 -2.05 -24.37 42.81
C GLU A 104 -2.63 -25.42 41.88
N TYR A 105 -2.70 -25.10 40.58
CA TYR A 105 -3.13 -26.03 39.54
C TYR A 105 -1.95 -26.39 38.66
N ARG A 106 -1.76 -27.69 38.43
CA ARG A 106 -0.77 -28.22 37.49
C ARG A 106 -1.48 -28.89 36.31
N ILE A 107 -1.44 -28.22 35.17
CA ILE A 107 -1.99 -28.73 33.92
C ILE A 107 -0.90 -29.52 33.21
N VAL A 108 -1.21 -30.75 32.78
CA VAL A 108 -0.30 -31.63 32.06
C VAL A 108 -0.96 -32.07 30.76
N ARG A 109 -0.35 -31.74 29.61
CA ARG A 109 -0.75 -32.26 28.30
C ARG A 109 0.35 -33.14 27.73
N THR A 110 0.00 -34.34 27.28
CA THR A 110 0.94 -35.32 26.74
C THR A 110 0.44 -35.92 25.43
N TRP A 111 1.33 -36.10 24.46
CA TRP A 111 1.04 -36.79 23.19
C TRP A 111 2.30 -37.44 22.61
N THR A 112 2.14 -38.34 21.65
CA THR A 112 3.24 -38.98 20.91
C THR A 112 3.36 -38.37 19.51
N LYS A 113 4.47 -38.66 18.81
CA LYS A 113 4.70 -38.22 17.42
C LYS A 113 3.62 -38.70 16.42
N LYS A 114 2.86 -39.73 16.78
CA LYS A 114 1.66 -40.17 16.06
C LYS A 114 0.55 -40.39 17.09
N PRO A 115 -0.18 -39.33 17.48
CA PRO A 115 -1.20 -39.44 18.51
C PRO A 115 -2.28 -40.43 18.05
N LYS A 116 -2.59 -41.43 18.88
CA LYS A 116 -3.77 -42.27 18.66
C LYS A 116 -4.99 -41.35 18.80
N ASP A 117 -5.84 -41.31 17.78
CA ASP A 117 -7.03 -40.44 17.67
C ASP A 117 -6.77 -38.95 17.40
N GLY A 118 -5.53 -38.55 17.11
CA GLY A 118 -5.23 -37.17 16.69
C GLY A 118 -5.39 -36.11 17.79
N LYS A 119 -5.45 -36.54 19.06
CA LYS A 119 -5.65 -35.69 20.24
C LYS A 119 -4.51 -35.84 21.25
N ASP A 120 -4.35 -34.82 22.08
CA ASP A 120 -3.52 -34.87 23.28
C ASP A 120 -4.31 -35.46 24.46
N ASN A 121 -3.58 -35.94 25.47
CA ASN A 121 -4.15 -36.37 26.73
C ASN A 121 -3.95 -35.26 27.78
N LEU A 122 -5.06 -34.79 28.38
CA LEU A 122 -5.08 -33.77 29.42
C LEU A 122 -5.17 -34.43 30.80
N GLY A 123 -4.35 -33.96 31.74
CA GLY A 123 -4.51 -34.26 33.16
C GLY A 123 -4.32 -32.99 33.99
N ILE A 124 -5.18 -32.81 34.99
CA ILE A 124 -5.08 -31.70 35.94
C ILE A 124 -4.78 -32.27 37.32
N LEU A 125 -3.68 -31.80 37.90
CA LEU A 125 -3.21 -32.21 39.21
C LEU A 125 -3.48 -31.07 40.20
N GLU A 126 -4.15 -31.39 41.29
CA GLU A 126 -4.26 -30.55 42.48
C GLU A 126 -3.31 -31.16 43.53
N GLY A 127 -2.14 -30.53 43.69
CA GLY A 127 -1.00 -31.17 44.36
C GLY A 127 -0.49 -32.40 43.60
N ASP A 128 -0.61 -33.59 44.20
CA ASP A 128 -0.14 -34.87 43.64
C ASP A 128 -1.26 -35.76 43.06
N TRP A 129 -2.53 -35.35 43.18
CA TRP A 129 -3.68 -36.18 42.79
C TRP A 129 -4.36 -35.65 41.52
N LEU A 130 -4.75 -36.58 40.64
CA LEU A 130 -5.49 -36.27 39.42
C LEU A 130 -6.95 -35.95 39.74
N ASP A 131 -7.39 -34.73 39.42
CA ASP A 131 -8.80 -34.37 39.47
C ASP A 131 -9.48 -34.71 38.14
N SER A 132 -10.14 -35.87 38.11
CA SER A 132 -10.87 -36.33 36.93
C SER A 132 -12.16 -35.54 36.66
N ALA A 133 -12.75 -34.90 37.66
CA ALA A 133 -13.92 -34.05 37.48
C ALA A 133 -13.53 -32.76 36.77
N LEU A 134 -12.49 -32.09 37.27
CA LEU A 134 -11.96 -30.87 36.68
C LEU A 134 -11.35 -31.10 35.30
N THR A 135 -10.73 -32.26 35.06
CA THR A 135 -10.20 -32.62 33.73
C THR A 135 -11.30 -32.67 32.67
N ASN A 136 -12.51 -33.11 33.02
CA ASN A 136 -13.64 -33.18 32.10
C ASN A 136 -14.33 -31.82 31.85
N THR A 137 -14.29 -30.91 32.83
CA THR A 137 -14.90 -29.58 32.76
C THR A 137 -13.88 -28.45 32.57
N TRP A 138 -12.63 -28.80 32.26
CA TRP A 138 -11.53 -27.85 32.19
C TRP A 138 -11.78 -26.71 31.21
N ASP A 139 -12.30 -27.04 30.03
CA ASP A 139 -12.58 -26.06 28.98
C ASP A 139 -13.60 -25.01 29.43
N GLU A 140 -14.54 -25.35 30.33
CA GLU A 140 -15.49 -24.42 30.95
C GLU A 140 -14.85 -23.64 32.09
N TYR A 141 -14.05 -24.33 32.92
CA TYR A 141 -13.35 -23.71 34.06
C TYR A 141 -12.36 -22.63 33.59
N ILE A 142 -11.52 -22.95 32.60
CA ILE A 142 -10.56 -21.99 32.05
C ILE A 142 -11.25 -20.84 31.33
N GLU A 143 -12.44 -21.04 30.75
CA GLU A 143 -13.20 -19.96 30.12
C GLU A 143 -13.68 -18.92 31.14
N ASN A 144 -14.02 -19.34 32.36
CA ASN A 144 -14.38 -18.44 33.45
C ASN A 144 -13.18 -17.68 34.02
N LEU A 145 -11.99 -18.30 34.02
CA LEU A 145 -10.78 -17.76 34.64
C LEU A 145 -9.97 -16.88 33.68
N LEU A 146 -9.77 -17.35 32.44
CA LEU A 146 -9.07 -16.65 31.37
C LEU A 146 -9.72 -17.02 30.02
N PRO A 147 -10.82 -16.36 29.64
CA PRO A 147 -11.56 -16.71 28.42
C PRO A 147 -10.69 -16.64 27.17
N LEU A 148 -10.90 -17.57 26.25
CA LEU A 148 -10.04 -17.72 25.06
C LEU A 148 -10.00 -16.44 24.23
N GLY A 149 -11.13 -15.74 24.11
CA GLY A 149 -11.27 -14.53 23.29
C GLY A 149 -10.38 -13.37 23.73
N ILE A 150 -10.01 -13.30 25.01
CA ILE A 150 -9.07 -12.28 25.54
C ILE A 150 -7.66 -12.82 25.77
N SER A 151 -7.42 -14.12 25.58
CA SER A 151 -6.12 -14.73 25.83
C SER A 151 -4.98 -14.06 25.04
N ASN A 152 -5.27 -13.60 23.82
CA ASN A 152 -4.36 -12.85 22.96
C ASN A 152 -4.00 -11.45 23.49
N LEU A 153 -4.72 -10.91 24.49
CA LEU A 153 -4.35 -9.67 25.18
C LEU A 153 -3.36 -9.89 26.33
N PHE A 154 -3.34 -11.08 26.92
CA PHE A 154 -2.45 -11.43 28.03
C PHE A 154 -1.20 -12.19 27.57
N LEU A 155 -1.36 -13.01 26.52
CA LEU A 155 -0.32 -13.83 25.92
C LEU A 155 -0.17 -13.38 24.47
N PHE A 156 0.62 -12.36 24.18
CA PHE A 156 0.83 -11.84 22.83
C PHE A 156 2.27 -11.95 22.36
N ASP A 157 2.44 -12.00 21.04
CA ASP A 157 3.74 -11.80 20.39
C ASP A 157 3.94 -10.30 20.13
N GLY A 158 5.16 -9.79 20.35
CA GLY A 158 5.48 -8.38 20.16
C GLY A 158 5.23 -7.88 18.73
N GLU A 159 5.30 -8.78 17.74
CA GLU A 159 4.95 -8.47 16.34
C GLU A 159 3.43 -8.32 16.13
N GLN A 160 2.61 -9.05 16.90
CA GLN A 160 1.14 -9.03 16.83
C GLN A 160 0.51 -7.88 17.64
N VAL A 161 1.26 -7.23 18.54
CA VAL A 161 0.78 -6.08 19.31
C VAL A 161 0.33 -4.94 18.40
N LYS A 162 1.02 -4.77 17.27
CA LYS A 162 0.69 -3.75 16.28
C LYS A 162 -0.68 -3.97 15.63
N GLU A 163 -0.98 -5.21 15.25
CA GLU A 163 -2.28 -5.57 14.68
C GLU A 163 -3.41 -5.33 15.69
N LEU A 164 -3.21 -5.71 16.96
CA LEU A 164 -4.19 -5.49 18.03
C LEU A 164 -4.42 -4.01 18.35
N ALA A 165 -3.39 -3.18 18.23
CA ALA A 165 -3.46 -1.75 18.49
C ALA A 165 -4.11 -0.95 17.33
N GLU A 166 -3.99 -1.43 16.09
CA GLU A 166 -4.51 -0.74 14.90
C GLU A 166 -6.02 -0.96 14.67
N VAL A 167 -6.65 -1.98 15.27
CA VAL A 167 -8.08 -2.24 15.07
C VAL A 167 -8.94 -1.17 15.76
N GLU A 168 -9.85 -0.56 15.00
CA GLU A 168 -10.79 0.45 15.53
C GLU A 168 -11.78 -0.15 16.53
N ALA A 169 -12.31 -1.33 16.22
CA ALA A 169 -13.26 -2.08 17.06
C ALA A 169 -12.74 -3.49 17.36
N PRO A 170 -12.81 -3.96 18.61
CA PRO A 170 -12.40 -5.32 18.95
C PRO A 170 -13.24 -6.37 18.19
N PRO A 171 -12.64 -7.48 17.74
CA PRO A 171 -13.38 -8.57 17.11
C PRO A 171 -14.54 -9.07 18.00
N PRO A 172 -15.65 -9.58 17.41
CA PRO A 172 -16.80 -10.05 18.18
C PRO A 172 -16.46 -11.06 19.29
N VAL A 173 -15.48 -11.94 19.03
CA VAL A 173 -14.98 -12.94 20.00
C VAL A 173 -14.35 -12.27 21.23
N VAL A 174 -13.65 -11.15 21.05
CA VAL A 174 -13.07 -10.37 22.17
C VAL A 174 -14.18 -9.68 22.95
N VAL A 175 -15.19 -9.12 22.25
CA VAL A 175 -16.35 -8.49 22.89
C VAL A 175 -17.13 -9.48 23.75
N GLU A 176 -17.37 -10.69 23.24
CA GLU A 176 -18.04 -11.76 23.99
C GLU A 176 -17.23 -12.19 25.21
N ALA A 177 -15.91 -12.36 25.08
CA ALA A 177 -15.04 -12.70 26.20
C ALA A 177 -14.99 -11.60 27.28
N ILE A 178 -14.97 -10.31 26.89
CA ILE A 178 -15.09 -9.19 27.84
C ILE A 178 -16.45 -9.23 28.55
N ARG A 179 -17.54 -9.50 27.83
CA ARG A 179 -18.88 -9.61 28.45
C ARG A 179 -18.97 -10.76 29.46
N SER A 180 -18.34 -11.90 29.16
CA SER A 180 -18.27 -13.04 30.07
C SER A 180 -17.46 -12.69 31.32
N LEU A 181 -16.26 -12.09 31.17
CA LEU A 181 -15.46 -11.57 32.30
C LEU A 181 -16.21 -10.59 33.20
N LEU A 182 -16.99 -9.69 32.59
CA LEU A 182 -17.77 -8.69 33.34
C LEU A 182 -19.00 -9.30 34.04
N GLY A 183 -19.28 -10.59 33.82
CA GLY A 183 -20.41 -11.32 34.40
C GLY A 183 -21.75 -10.92 33.80
N LEU A 184 -21.77 -10.35 32.59
CA LEU A 184 -22.99 -9.90 31.92
C LEU A 184 -23.82 -11.07 31.38
N GLU A 185 -23.16 -12.22 31.14
CA GLU A 185 -23.77 -13.44 30.60
C GLU A 185 -24.88 -14.01 31.50
N LEU A 186 -24.70 -13.98 32.83
CA LEU A 186 -25.66 -14.52 33.78
C LEU A 186 -27.02 -13.81 33.71
N ALA A 187 -27.00 -12.50 33.53
CA ALA A 187 -28.23 -11.71 33.38
C ALA A 187 -28.94 -12.02 32.06
N ASP A 188 -28.18 -12.20 30.96
CA ASP A 188 -28.75 -12.57 29.67
C ASP A 188 -29.33 -13.98 29.69
N ARG A 189 -28.65 -14.95 30.31
CA ARG A 189 -29.12 -16.33 30.46
C ARG A 189 -30.40 -16.41 31.29
N LEU A 190 -30.46 -15.70 32.42
CA LEU A 190 -31.64 -15.66 33.28
C LEU A 190 -32.87 -15.05 32.57
N ALA A 191 -32.66 -14.05 31.69
CA ALA A 191 -33.75 -13.48 30.89
C ALA A 191 -34.37 -14.52 29.93
N ILE A 192 -33.52 -15.32 29.28
CA ILE A 192 -33.92 -16.40 28.37
C ILE A 192 -34.65 -17.50 29.17
N ASP A 193 -34.10 -17.92 30.31
CA ASP A 193 -34.69 -18.96 31.14
C ASP A 193 -36.07 -18.57 31.69
N LEU A 194 -36.25 -17.30 32.08
CA LEU A 194 -37.54 -16.74 32.47
C LEU A 194 -38.57 -16.80 31.33
N ASP A 195 -38.16 -16.51 30.09
CA ASP A 195 -39.05 -16.56 28.93
C ASP A 195 -39.52 -17.99 28.62
N ILE A 196 -38.61 -18.96 28.74
CA ILE A 196 -38.89 -20.41 28.60
C ILE A 196 -39.85 -20.88 29.70
N LEU A 197 -39.67 -20.42 30.94
CA LEU A 197 -40.51 -20.78 32.07
C LEU A 197 -41.93 -20.23 31.89
N VAL A 198 -42.06 -18.97 31.46
CA VAL A 198 -43.35 -18.33 31.16
C VAL A 198 -44.08 -19.06 30.04
N THR A 199 -43.39 -19.44 28.95
CA THR A 199 -43.98 -20.20 27.84
C THR A 199 -44.40 -21.60 28.26
N ARG A 200 -43.60 -22.34 29.03
CA ARG A 200 -43.97 -23.67 29.55
C ARG A 200 -45.20 -23.64 30.47
N LYS A 201 -45.30 -22.65 31.37
CA LYS A 201 -46.45 -22.49 32.25
C LYS A 201 -47.72 -22.11 31.50
N ARG A 202 -47.62 -21.28 30.45
CA ARG A 202 -48.75 -20.98 29.55
C ARG A 202 -49.28 -22.24 28.86
N LYS A 203 -48.41 -23.18 28.47
CA LYS A 203 -48.80 -24.47 27.86
C LYS A 203 -49.54 -25.40 28.82
N SER A 204 -49.16 -25.45 30.10
CA SER A 204 -49.80 -26.38 31.05
C SER A 204 -51.21 -25.95 31.50
N MET A 205 -51.70 -24.79 31.06
CA MET A 205 -52.91 -24.13 31.59
C MET A 205 -54.04 -23.94 30.57
N ALA A 206 -53.86 -24.31 29.30
CA ALA A 206 -54.85 -24.09 28.26
C ALA A 206 -55.85 -25.27 28.11
N ASN A 207 -57.14 -24.97 27.90
CA ASN A 207 -58.18 -25.97 27.57
C ASN A 207 -57.96 -26.56 26.16
N GLN A 208 -58.44 -27.78 25.86
CA GLN A 208 -58.18 -28.49 24.57
C GLN A 208 -58.46 -27.67 23.30
N GLN A 209 -59.51 -26.84 23.24
CA GLN A 209 -59.78 -25.95 22.09
C GLN A 209 -58.88 -24.71 22.03
N GLN A 210 -58.39 -24.23 23.18
CA GLN A 210 -57.46 -23.10 23.27
C GLN A 210 -56.01 -23.54 23.03
N LEU A 211 -55.67 -24.78 23.41
CA LEU A 211 -54.41 -25.45 23.06
C LEU A 211 -54.27 -25.56 21.55
N ALA A 212 -55.31 -25.98 20.82
CA ALA A 212 -55.25 -26.11 19.36
C ALA A 212 -54.96 -24.77 18.66
N ASN A 213 -55.63 -23.68 19.06
CA ASN A 213 -55.37 -22.34 18.49
C ASN A 213 -53.99 -21.78 18.90
N LEU A 214 -53.54 -22.02 20.13
CA LEU A 214 -52.19 -21.66 20.57
C LEU A 214 -51.12 -22.46 19.82
N GLU A 215 -51.34 -23.76 19.61
CA GLU A 215 -50.45 -24.63 18.85
C GLU A 215 -50.35 -24.19 17.38
N ASP A 216 -51.44 -23.73 16.77
CA ASP A 216 -51.41 -23.21 15.39
C ASP A 216 -50.65 -21.88 15.28
N ILE A 217 -50.84 -20.96 16.24
CA ILE A 217 -50.08 -19.70 16.29
C ILE A 217 -48.59 -19.99 16.59
N GLU A 218 -48.29 -20.92 17.48
CA GLU A 218 -46.91 -21.35 17.78
C GLU A 218 -46.25 -22.07 16.62
N LYS A 219 -46.96 -22.94 15.88
CA LYS A 219 -46.45 -23.57 14.64
C LYS A 219 -46.15 -22.54 13.57
N LYS A 220 -47.02 -21.53 13.43
CA LYS A 220 -46.80 -20.41 12.51
C LYS A 220 -45.60 -19.56 12.95
N LEU A 221 -45.44 -19.34 14.26
CA LEU A 221 -44.29 -18.62 14.80
C LEU A 221 -42.99 -19.41 14.57
N SER A 222 -42.98 -20.71 14.83
CA SER A 222 -41.79 -21.56 14.66
C SER A 222 -41.40 -21.68 13.19
N SER A 223 -42.37 -21.80 12.28
CA SER A 223 -42.10 -21.81 10.84
C SER A 223 -41.52 -20.46 10.39
N GLN A 224 -42.10 -19.34 10.84
CA GLN A 224 -41.58 -18.00 10.52
C GLN A 224 -40.18 -17.76 11.11
N GLN A 225 -39.91 -18.27 12.31
CA GLN A 225 -38.58 -18.20 12.93
C GLN A 225 -37.55 -19.03 12.16
N SER A 226 -37.90 -20.24 11.73
CA SER A 226 -37.04 -21.06 10.87
C SER A 226 -36.77 -20.38 9.53
N ASP A 227 -37.79 -19.79 8.88
CA ASP A 227 -37.64 -19.06 7.63
C ASP A 227 -36.75 -17.80 7.81
N TYR A 228 -36.86 -17.14 8.96
CA TYR A 228 -36.03 -16.00 9.31
C TYR A 228 -34.57 -16.39 9.57
N GLU A 229 -34.32 -17.51 10.25
CA GLU A 229 -32.97 -18.04 10.45
C GLU A 229 -32.31 -18.42 9.12
N LEU A 230 -33.03 -19.08 8.22
CA LEU A 230 -32.55 -19.37 6.86
C LEU A 230 -32.26 -18.09 6.08
N ALA A 231 -33.19 -17.12 6.09
CA ALA A 231 -32.97 -15.83 5.42
C ALA A 231 -31.80 -15.04 6.01
N LYS A 232 -31.55 -15.16 7.33
CA LYS A 232 -30.43 -14.53 8.01
C LYS A 232 -29.10 -15.20 7.66
N GLN A 233 -29.07 -16.52 7.52
CA GLN A 233 -27.91 -17.25 7.00
C GLN A 233 -27.59 -16.85 5.56
N GLU A 234 -28.60 -16.76 4.69
CA GLU A 234 -28.45 -16.24 3.32
C GLU A 234 -27.94 -14.80 3.31
N LEU A 235 -28.43 -13.95 4.22
CA LEU A 235 -27.95 -12.57 4.32
C LEU A 235 -26.49 -12.49 4.75
N CYS A 236 -26.07 -13.36 5.68
CA CYS A 236 -24.68 -13.42 6.14
C CYS A 236 -23.74 -13.84 5.00
N SER A 237 -24.10 -14.85 4.22
CA SER A 237 -23.28 -15.28 3.07
C SER A 237 -23.22 -14.22 1.96
N ILE A 238 -24.32 -13.53 1.69
CA ILE A 238 -24.34 -12.40 0.74
C ILE A 238 -23.52 -11.22 1.26
N GLN A 239 -23.50 -10.98 2.58
CA GLN A 239 -22.68 -9.94 3.19
C GLN A 239 -21.19 -10.25 3.06
N GLU A 240 -20.76 -11.49 3.27
CA GLU A 240 -19.37 -11.92 3.01
C GLU A 240 -19.00 -11.74 1.54
N GLN A 241 -19.89 -12.09 0.60
CA GLN A 241 -19.67 -11.86 -0.83
C GLN A 241 -19.56 -10.37 -1.19
N LEU A 242 -20.34 -9.52 -0.52
CA LEU A 242 -20.28 -8.06 -0.68
C LEU A 242 -18.96 -7.49 -0.16
N GLU A 243 -18.46 -7.96 0.98
CA GLU A 243 -17.14 -7.56 1.48
C GLU A 243 -16.02 -8.00 0.53
N GLN A 244 -16.04 -9.25 0.05
CA GLN A 244 -15.05 -9.76 -0.91
C GLN A 244 -15.07 -8.98 -2.23
N THR A 245 -16.24 -8.68 -2.78
CA THR A 245 -16.35 -7.87 -4.02
C THR A 245 -15.91 -6.42 -3.81
N ARG A 246 -16.11 -5.87 -2.60
CA ARG A 246 -15.62 -4.55 -2.22
C ARG A 246 -14.10 -4.50 -2.14
N GLU A 247 -13.47 -5.50 -1.53
CA GLU A 247 -12.01 -5.63 -1.51
C GLU A 247 -11.44 -5.78 -2.93
N LYS A 248 -12.06 -6.62 -3.78
CA LYS A 248 -11.65 -6.75 -5.19
C LYS A 248 -11.73 -5.43 -5.95
N GLN A 249 -12.80 -4.66 -5.75
CA GLN A 249 -12.96 -3.36 -6.39
C GLN A 249 -11.93 -2.34 -5.89
N GLN A 250 -11.63 -2.34 -4.59
CA GLN A 250 -10.60 -1.50 -4.00
C GLN A 250 -9.22 -1.85 -4.57
N GLN A 251 -8.87 -3.13 -4.64
CA GLN A 251 -7.61 -3.59 -5.24
C GLN A 251 -7.49 -3.26 -6.73
N ALA A 252 -8.58 -3.39 -7.50
CA ALA A 252 -8.61 -3.01 -8.91
C ALA A 252 -8.42 -1.48 -9.07
N PHE A 253 -9.05 -0.69 -8.19
CA PHE A 253 -8.89 0.77 -8.18
C PHE A 253 -7.46 1.19 -7.83
N ASP A 254 -6.87 0.61 -6.79
CA ASP A 254 -5.50 0.92 -6.37
C ASP A 254 -4.48 0.58 -7.45
N LYS A 255 -4.66 -0.56 -8.15
CA LYS A 255 -3.86 -0.94 -9.32
C LYS A 255 -4.04 0.04 -10.47
N PHE A 256 -5.28 0.43 -10.79
CA PHE A 256 -5.56 1.41 -11.84
C PHE A 256 -4.90 2.76 -11.56
N VAL A 257 -4.94 3.25 -10.32
CA VAL A 257 -4.29 4.51 -9.93
C VAL A 257 -2.77 4.40 -9.95
N CYS A 258 -2.21 3.35 -9.34
CA CYS A 258 -0.76 3.19 -9.22
C CYS A 258 -0.09 2.93 -10.56
N ASP A 259 -0.65 2.01 -11.36
CA ASP A 259 -0.04 1.59 -12.62
C ASP A 259 -0.52 2.47 -13.78
N GLY A 260 -1.81 2.83 -13.83
CA GLY A 260 -2.36 3.75 -14.83
C GLY A 260 -1.79 5.17 -14.70
N GLY A 261 -1.57 5.66 -13.48
CA GLY A 261 -0.95 6.97 -13.25
C GLY A 261 0.51 7.03 -13.71
N LYS A 262 1.31 5.97 -13.47
CA LYS A 262 2.70 5.88 -13.93
C LYS A 262 2.79 5.76 -15.44
N ILE A 263 1.94 4.93 -16.05
CA ILE A 263 1.88 4.74 -17.50
C ILE A 263 1.49 6.06 -18.20
N ALA A 264 0.45 6.74 -17.72
CA ALA A 264 -0.01 8.01 -18.30
C ALA A 264 1.04 9.13 -18.16
N ALA A 265 1.70 9.23 -16.99
CA ALA A 265 2.74 10.23 -16.77
C ALA A 265 3.98 10.01 -17.66
N GLN A 266 4.47 8.77 -17.75
CA GLN A 266 5.63 8.43 -18.60
C GLN A 266 5.32 8.68 -20.08
N ARG A 267 4.12 8.31 -20.54
CA ARG A 267 3.71 8.53 -21.92
C ARG A 267 3.58 10.02 -22.26
N ASN A 268 2.92 10.81 -21.42
CA ASN A 268 2.82 12.26 -21.61
C ASN A 268 4.19 12.94 -21.67
N GLN A 269 5.14 12.48 -20.85
CA GLN A 269 6.52 12.99 -20.88
C GLN A 269 7.21 12.65 -22.21
N LEU A 270 7.09 11.41 -22.70
CA LEU A 270 7.67 10.99 -23.98
C LEU A 270 7.02 11.68 -25.18
N GLU A 271 5.70 11.88 -25.16
CA GLU A 271 4.98 12.63 -26.20
C GLU A 271 5.39 14.11 -26.23
N SER A 272 5.58 14.74 -25.06
CA SER A 272 6.10 16.10 -24.94
C SER A 272 7.52 16.22 -25.50
N GLN A 273 8.41 15.28 -25.16
CA GLN A 273 9.77 15.22 -25.68
C GLN A 273 9.79 15.03 -27.21
N LEU A 274 8.95 14.15 -27.73
CA LEU A 274 8.83 13.89 -29.17
C LEU A 274 8.38 15.16 -29.91
N ASN A 275 7.37 15.86 -29.38
CA ASN A 275 6.94 17.15 -29.94
C ASN A 275 8.06 18.19 -29.91
N TYR A 276 8.79 18.31 -28.80
CA TYR A 276 9.94 19.21 -28.70
C TYR A 276 11.00 18.92 -29.78
N TYR A 277 11.38 17.64 -29.96
CA TYR A 277 12.36 17.27 -30.98
C TYR A 277 11.86 17.53 -32.41
N ASN A 278 10.58 17.24 -32.70
CA ASN A 278 9.99 17.55 -34.01
C ASN A 278 10.03 19.06 -34.31
N THR A 279 9.65 19.89 -33.34
CA THR A 279 9.73 21.36 -33.49
C THR A 279 11.16 21.81 -33.76
N LYS A 280 12.15 21.23 -33.07
CA LYS A 280 13.57 21.53 -33.32
C LYS A 280 14.03 21.11 -34.71
N VAL A 281 13.60 19.96 -35.21
CA VAL A 281 13.91 19.51 -36.58
C VAL A 281 13.31 20.46 -37.61
N GLU A 282 12.07 20.93 -37.42
CA GLU A 282 11.47 21.92 -38.33
C GLU A 282 12.21 23.27 -38.29
N GLN A 283 12.64 23.74 -37.11
CA GLN A 283 13.49 24.94 -37.00
C GLN A 283 14.81 24.79 -37.76
N ILE A 284 15.47 23.63 -37.65
CA ILE A 284 16.71 23.35 -38.40
C ILE A 284 16.44 23.28 -39.90
N ARG A 285 15.31 22.69 -40.32
CA ARG A 285 14.92 22.66 -41.74
C ARG A 285 14.72 24.06 -42.30
N GLU A 286 14.10 24.95 -41.54
CA GLU A 286 13.93 26.36 -41.93
C GLU A 286 15.28 27.06 -42.08
N GLN A 287 16.18 26.92 -41.09
CA GLN A 287 17.54 27.44 -41.17
C GLN A 287 18.30 26.88 -42.39
N MET A 288 18.19 25.58 -42.68
CA MET A 288 18.81 24.98 -43.85
C MET A 288 18.23 25.52 -45.17
N ARG A 289 16.93 25.84 -45.23
CA ARG A 289 16.32 26.48 -46.40
C ARG A 289 16.86 27.90 -46.60
N GLU A 290 17.05 28.66 -45.53
CA GLU A 290 17.68 29.99 -45.60
C GLU A 290 19.12 29.90 -46.11
N LEU A 291 19.91 28.94 -45.62
CA LEU A 291 21.26 28.68 -46.11
C LEU A 291 21.26 28.33 -47.60
N ALA A 292 20.32 27.48 -48.04
CA ALA A 292 20.16 27.08 -49.43
C ALA A 292 19.64 28.21 -50.34
N ALA A 293 18.89 29.18 -49.80
CA ALA A 293 18.46 30.38 -50.54
C ALA A 293 19.58 31.42 -50.67
N GLY A 294 20.63 31.32 -49.85
CA GLY A 294 21.78 32.21 -49.86
C GLY A 294 22.90 31.79 -50.83
N ILE A 295 24.14 31.91 -50.38
CA ILE A 295 25.36 31.71 -51.19
C ILE A 295 25.71 30.23 -51.35
N LEU A 296 25.16 29.35 -50.51
CA LEU A 296 25.53 27.93 -50.45
C LEU A 296 25.43 27.18 -51.80
N PRO A 297 24.41 27.39 -52.66
CA PRO A 297 24.32 26.72 -53.96
C PRO A 297 25.51 27.00 -54.89
N LEU A 298 26.19 28.13 -54.73
CA LEU A 298 27.40 28.45 -55.50
C LEU A 298 28.54 27.45 -55.23
N SER A 299 28.51 26.76 -54.08
CA SER A 299 29.44 25.67 -53.78
C SER A 299 29.33 24.48 -54.74
N LEU A 300 28.20 24.32 -55.45
CA LEU A 300 28.03 23.27 -56.47
C LEU A 300 28.85 23.54 -57.73
N ILE A 301 29.27 24.78 -57.94
CA ILE A 301 30.01 25.24 -59.12
C ILE A 301 31.38 25.82 -58.75
N GLU A 302 31.96 25.39 -57.63
CA GLU A 302 33.27 25.83 -57.12
C GLU A 302 34.40 25.82 -58.19
N PRO A 303 34.51 24.81 -59.07
CA PRO A 303 35.51 24.84 -60.14
C PRO A 303 35.32 26.00 -61.13
N LEU A 304 34.07 26.33 -61.46
CA LEU A 304 33.74 27.44 -62.37
C LEU A 304 34.02 28.79 -61.72
N LEU A 305 33.71 28.93 -60.43
CA LEU A 305 34.00 30.17 -59.70
C LEU A 305 35.50 30.41 -59.54
N THR A 306 36.27 29.35 -59.30
CA THR A 306 37.74 29.44 -59.23
C THR A 306 38.33 29.85 -60.58
N GLN A 307 37.82 29.30 -61.69
CA GLN A 307 38.20 29.70 -63.04
C GLN A 307 37.83 31.16 -63.33
N ALA A 308 36.62 31.58 -62.93
CA ALA A 308 36.17 32.96 -63.07
C ALA A 308 37.03 33.93 -62.24
N GLN A 309 37.46 33.54 -61.03
CA GLN A 309 38.36 34.34 -60.20
C GLN A 309 39.74 34.51 -60.85
N ALA A 310 40.33 33.42 -61.33
CA ALA A 310 41.63 33.47 -62.01
C ALA A 310 41.58 34.31 -63.29
N GLN A 311 40.47 34.24 -64.04
CA GLN A 311 40.28 35.06 -65.23
C GLN A 311 40.01 36.53 -64.88
N ALA A 312 39.20 36.80 -63.84
CA ALA A 312 38.94 38.14 -63.34
C ALA A 312 40.23 38.84 -62.84
N GLU A 313 41.13 38.09 -62.19
CA GLU A 313 42.43 38.59 -61.77
C GLU A 313 43.28 39.04 -62.97
N LYS A 314 43.35 38.21 -64.02
CA LYS A 314 44.09 38.53 -65.24
C LYS A 314 43.51 39.75 -65.95
N GLU A 315 42.20 39.80 -66.10
CA GLU A 315 41.50 40.93 -66.74
C GLU A 315 41.67 42.23 -65.95
N SER A 316 41.55 42.17 -64.62
CA SER A 316 41.74 43.32 -63.74
C SER A 316 43.17 43.86 -63.80
N ARG A 317 44.19 42.98 -63.71
CA ARG A 317 45.61 43.36 -63.86
C ARG A 317 45.90 43.97 -65.22
N ALA A 318 45.42 43.36 -66.30
CA ALA A 318 45.60 43.89 -67.65
C ALA A 318 44.92 45.27 -67.82
N SER A 319 43.74 45.46 -67.22
CA SER A 319 43.03 46.74 -67.22
C SER A 319 43.79 47.82 -66.45
N GLN A 320 44.28 47.51 -65.24
CA GLN A 320 45.12 48.40 -64.44
C GLN A 320 46.41 48.77 -65.17
N ALA A 321 47.07 47.80 -65.80
CA ALA A 321 48.27 48.03 -66.60
C ALA A 321 47.98 48.93 -67.82
N LYS A 322 46.86 48.73 -68.53
CA LYS A 322 46.42 49.62 -69.62
C LYS A 322 46.18 51.06 -69.14
N LEU A 323 45.51 51.24 -68.00
CA LEU A 323 45.28 52.57 -67.41
C LEU A 323 46.58 53.24 -66.95
N ALA A 324 47.51 52.48 -66.38
CA ALA A 324 48.78 52.99 -65.87
C ALA A 324 49.81 53.28 -66.98
N ARG A 325 49.76 52.54 -68.09
CA ARG A 325 50.74 52.60 -69.20
C ARG A 325 50.96 54.02 -69.69
N ASP A 326 49.92 54.71 -70.13
CA ASP A 326 50.08 56.04 -70.75
C ASP A 326 50.56 57.08 -69.73
N ILE A 327 50.09 56.97 -68.49
CA ILE A 327 50.48 57.86 -67.37
C ILE A 327 51.97 57.67 -67.04
N LEU A 328 52.43 56.42 -66.95
CA LEU A 328 53.81 56.08 -66.61
C LEU A 328 54.76 56.40 -67.77
N GLN A 329 54.39 56.12 -69.01
CA GLN A 329 55.19 56.49 -70.18
C GLN A 329 55.38 58.01 -70.28
N GLN A 330 54.32 58.79 -70.04
CA GLN A 330 54.42 60.26 -70.00
C GLN A 330 55.28 60.77 -68.84
N ARG A 331 55.20 60.15 -67.67
CA ARG A 331 56.05 60.48 -66.52
C ARG A 331 57.52 60.18 -66.81
N ASP A 332 57.79 59.01 -67.38
CA ASP A 332 59.14 58.54 -67.64
C ASP A 332 59.82 59.36 -68.73
N GLN A 333 59.08 59.78 -69.76
CA GLN A 333 59.59 60.70 -70.77
C GLN A 333 59.98 62.05 -70.15
N ARG A 334 59.13 62.64 -69.30
CA ARG A 334 59.46 63.88 -68.57
C ARG A 334 60.69 63.73 -67.69
N LEU A 335 60.86 62.57 -67.06
CA LEU A 335 62.02 62.26 -66.24
C LEU A 335 63.30 62.16 -67.11
N VAL A 336 63.22 61.47 -68.25
CA VAL A 336 64.33 61.39 -69.22
C VAL A 336 64.72 62.78 -69.73
N ASP A 337 63.75 63.63 -70.05
CA ASP A 337 64.00 65.00 -70.52
C ASP A 337 64.71 65.83 -69.44
N LEU A 338 64.29 65.73 -68.17
CA LEU A 338 64.94 66.38 -67.03
C LEU A 338 66.38 65.89 -66.81
N LEU A 339 66.60 64.56 -66.85
CA LEU A 339 67.95 63.99 -66.69
C LEU A 339 68.89 64.41 -67.83
N THR A 340 68.34 64.61 -69.02
CA THR A 340 69.08 65.13 -70.19
C THR A 340 69.50 66.58 -69.95
N ALA A 341 68.60 67.42 -69.42
CA ALA A 341 68.91 68.81 -69.06
C ALA A 341 69.98 68.92 -67.97
N LEU A 342 70.02 67.98 -67.02
CA LEU A 342 70.99 67.93 -65.92
C LEU A 342 72.38 67.41 -66.31
N LYS A 343 72.60 67.00 -67.57
CA LYS A 343 73.89 66.54 -68.13
C LYS A 343 74.57 65.42 -67.31
N LEU A 344 73.81 64.39 -66.95
CA LEU A 344 74.35 63.23 -66.24
C LEU A 344 75.42 62.48 -67.06
N PRO A 345 76.39 61.81 -66.38
CA PRO A 345 77.35 60.95 -67.06
C PRO A 345 76.65 59.83 -67.82
N ALA A 346 77.02 59.63 -69.10
CA ALA A 346 76.37 58.70 -70.04
C ALA A 346 76.14 57.30 -69.44
N LYS A 347 77.15 56.71 -68.78
CA LYS A 347 77.04 55.38 -68.14
C LYS A 347 75.93 55.27 -67.08
N LYS A 348 75.60 56.36 -66.37
CA LYS A 348 74.53 56.36 -65.37
C LYS A 348 73.17 56.65 -66.01
N PHE A 349 73.14 57.57 -66.97
CA PHE A 349 71.94 57.89 -67.75
C PHE A 349 71.42 56.67 -68.53
N ASP A 350 72.30 55.94 -69.21
CA ASP A 350 71.93 54.75 -69.99
C ASP A 350 71.38 53.63 -69.10
N LYS A 351 71.90 53.47 -67.88
CA LYS A 351 71.37 52.51 -66.91
C LYS A 351 69.95 52.86 -66.45
N ILE A 352 69.67 54.15 -66.20
CA ILE A 352 68.33 54.61 -65.80
C ILE A 352 67.35 54.46 -66.96
N LYS A 353 67.74 54.88 -68.18
CA LYS A 353 66.92 54.72 -69.38
C LYS A 353 66.62 53.25 -69.69
N ALA A 354 67.61 52.37 -69.53
CA ALA A 354 67.42 50.93 -69.71
C ALA A 354 66.50 50.33 -68.63
N PHE A 355 66.55 50.83 -67.39
CA PHE A 355 65.65 50.40 -66.32
C PHE A 355 64.21 50.82 -66.61
N LEU A 356 63.95 52.09 -66.92
CA LEU A 356 62.63 52.59 -67.30
C LEU A 356 62.09 51.90 -68.57
N GLY A 357 62.96 51.61 -69.54
CA GLY A 357 62.60 50.85 -70.74
C GLY A 357 62.15 49.42 -70.40
N LYS A 358 62.81 48.75 -69.45
CA LYS A 358 62.40 47.43 -68.97
C LYS A 358 61.07 47.47 -68.21
N GLU A 359 60.87 48.44 -67.32
CA GLU A 359 59.60 48.59 -66.59
C GLU A 359 58.43 48.88 -67.54
N ASN A 360 58.60 49.79 -68.50
CA ASN A 360 57.57 50.08 -69.50
C ASN A 360 57.30 48.87 -70.40
N GLN A 361 58.31 48.08 -70.75
CA GLN A 361 58.12 46.85 -71.52
C GLN A 361 57.35 45.79 -70.73
N GLN A 362 57.56 45.70 -69.41
CA GLN A 362 56.82 44.79 -68.55
C GLN A 362 55.34 45.20 -68.43
N ILE A 363 55.06 46.50 -68.22
CA ILE A 363 53.69 47.03 -68.17
C ILE A 363 52.98 46.82 -69.51
N GLU A 364 53.69 46.98 -70.64
CA GLU A 364 53.15 46.72 -71.98
C GLU A 364 52.79 45.23 -72.17
N GLN A 365 53.59 44.31 -71.63
CA GLN A 365 53.32 42.88 -71.65
C GLN A 365 52.10 42.52 -70.80
N GLU A 366 52.00 43.07 -69.59
CA GLU A 366 50.85 42.87 -68.69
C GLU A 366 49.56 43.49 -69.27
N ALA A 367 49.65 44.68 -69.87
CA ALA A 367 48.54 45.31 -70.59
C ALA A 367 48.10 44.52 -71.83
N GLY A 368 49.04 43.81 -72.48
CA GLY A 368 48.80 42.99 -73.66
C GLY A 368 48.44 41.52 -73.36
N GLU A 369 48.49 41.11 -72.10
CA GLU A 369 48.26 39.72 -71.68
C GLU A 369 46.83 39.26 -72.02
N VAL A 370 45.85 40.16 -71.89
CA VAL A 370 44.46 39.93 -72.29
C VAL A 370 44.06 40.87 -73.42
N LYS A 371 43.94 40.30 -74.64
CA LYS A 371 43.56 41.03 -75.85
C LYS A 371 42.07 41.36 -75.85
N ASP A 372 41.22 40.37 -75.58
CA ASP A 372 39.76 40.50 -75.53
C ASP A 372 39.24 39.99 -74.18
N PRO A 373 38.99 40.88 -73.20
CA PRO A 373 38.36 40.49 -71.94
C PRO A 373 36.91 40.08 -72.18
N TRP A 374 36.48 38.95 -71.63
CA TRP A 374 35.13 38.41 -71.83
C TRP A 374 34.30 38.36 -70.55
N LEU A 375 34.95 38.40 -69.38
CA LEU A 375 34.25 38.61 -68.10
C LEU A 375 34.00 40.09 -67.83
N GLY A 376 34.87 40.98 -68.32
CA GLY A 376 34.78 42.41 -68.06
C GLY A 376 34.95 42.73 -66.57
N ALA A 377 35.77 41.95 -65.87
CA ALA A 377 35.87 42.04 -64.42
C ALA A 377 36.59 43.32 -63.98
N GLU A 378 35.88 44.17 -63.24
CA GLU A 378 36.46 45.30 -62.52
C GLU A 378 37.14 44.82 -61.23
N GLU A 379 38.03 45.66 -60.67
CA GLU A 379 38.77 45.36 -59.44
C GLU A 379 37.83 45.05 -58.26
N GLU A 380 36.71 45.79 -58.14
CA GLU A 380 35.68 45.54 -57.12
C GLU A 380 35.01 44.17 -57.27
N MET A 381 34.79 43.71 -58.50
CA MET A 381 34.21 42.40 -58.80
C MET A 381 35.19 41.27 -58.44
N PHE A 382 36.49 41.45 -58.75
CA PHE A 382 37.53 40.51 -58.36
C PHE A 382 37.63 40.39 -56.82
N HIS A 383 37.65 41.51 -56.09
CA HIS A 383 37.67 41.49 -54.63
C HIS A 383 36.41 40.87 -54.03
N SER A 384 35.23 41.16 -54.59
CA SER A 384 33.96 40.59 -54.14
C SER A 384 33.91 39.07 -54.34
N LEU A 385 34.34 38.59 -55.50
CA LEU A 385 34.44 37.15 -55.79
C LEU A 385 35.49 36.46 -54.91
N THR A 386 36.63 37.12 -54.68
CA THR A 386 37.68 36.62 -53.78
C THR A 386 37.17 36.51 -52.34
N ASN A 387 36.45 37.51 -51.85
CA ASN A 387 35.85 37.50 -50.52
C ASN A 387 34.77 36.41 -50.38
N LEU A 388 33.97 36.20 -51.43
CA LEU A 388 32.97 35.14 -51.50
C LEU A 388 33.63 33.76 -51.35
N LEU A 389 34.64 33.47 -52.17
CA LEU A 389 35.33 32.17 -52.18
C LEU A 389 36.16 31.92 -50.92
N THR A 390 36.81 32.96 -50.38
CA THR A 390 37.76 32.80 -49.27
C THR A 390 37.08 32.78 -47.90
N TYR A 391 36.00 33.57 -47.71
CA TYR A 391 35.41 33.77 -46.38
C TYR A 391 33.96 33.32 -46.31
N TYR A 392 33.09 33.80 -47.22
CA TYR A 392 31.66 33.54 -47.12
C TYR A 392 31.31 32.08 -47.42
N GLN A 393 31.85 31.50 -48.49
CA GLN A 393 31.54 30.13 -48.89
C GLN A 393 32.00 29.09 -47.84
N PRO A 394 33.24 29.10 -47.32
CA PRO A 394 33.66 28.13 -46.30
C PRO A 394 32.83 28.24 -45.02
N THR A 395 32.52 29.45 -44.58
CA THR A 395 31.70 29.69 -43.38
C THR A 395 30.28 29.13 -43.55
N GLN A 396 29.64 29.40 -44.69
CA GLN A 396 28.29 28.89 -44.99
C GLN A 396 28.28 27.36 -45.12
N LYS A 397 29.34 26.77 -45.70
CA LYS A 397 29.49 25.32 -45.79
C LYS A 397 29.64 24.67 -44.41
N GLN A 398 30.47 25.25 -43.53
CA GLN A 398 30.63 24.77 -42.16
C GLN A 398 29.30 24.84 -41.39
N LEU A 399 28.58 25.97 -41.48
CA LEU A 399 27.27 26.11 -40.83
C LEU A 399 26.27 25.07 -41.34
N ALA A 400 26.24 24.80 -42.64
CA ALA A 400 25.38 23.77 -43.22
C ALA A 400 25.72 22.36 -42.72
N GLU A 401 27.02 22.03 -42.59
CA GLU A 401 27.50 20.77 -42.04
C GLU A 401 27.12 20.60 -40.55
N GLU A 402 27.27 21.65 -39.75
CA GLU A 402 26.84 21.66 -38.35
C GLU A 402 25.34 21.45 -38.19
N GLN A 403 24.52 22.10 -39.04
CA GLN A 403 23.07 21.92 -39.02
C GLN A 403 22.66 20.51 -39.45
N LEU A 404 23.34 19.93 -40.44
CA LEU A 404 23.15 18.54 -40.85
C LEU A 404 23.48 17.56 -39.71
N ALA A 405 24.58 17.78 -38.99
CA ALA A 405 24.95 16.96 -37.85
C ALA A 405 23.91 17.04 -36.72
N LYS A 406 23.45 18.26 -36.38
CA LYS A 406 22.38 18.48 -35.39
C LYS A 406 21.09 17.78 -35.80
N ARG A 407 20.70 17.87 -37.07
CA ARG A 407 19.50 17.21 -37.60
C ARG A 407 19.58 15.69 -37.47
N LYS A 408 20.74 15.08 -37.80
CA LYS A 408 20.95 13.63 -37.68
C LYS A 408 20.82 13.16 -36.22
N ASN A 409 21.38 13.91 -35.27
CA ASN A 409 21.28 13.58 -33.85
C ASN A 409 19.82 13.64 -33.38
N LEU A 410 19.10 14.71 -33.72
CA LEU A 410 17.68 14.83 -33.37
C LEU A 410 16.80 13.76 -34.05
N GLU A 411 17.10 13.37 -35.28
CA GLU A 411 16.40 12.25 -35.95
C GLU A 411 16.66 10.93 -35.21
N ALA A 412 17.88 10.70 -34.71
CA ALA A 412 18.18 9.54 -33.87
C ALA A 412 17.41 9.59 -32.54
N ASP A 413 17.35 10.74 -31.88
CA ASP A 413 16.60 10.95 -30.64
C ASP A 413 15.09 10.76 -30.83
N ILE A 414 14.53 11.25 -31.93
CA ILE A 414 13.12 11.02 -32.31
C ILE A 414 12.86 9.52 -32.50
N ASN A 415 13.74 8.82 -33.22
CA ASN A 415 13.59 7.39 -33.44
C ASN A 415 13.71 6.58 -32.15
N ALA A 416 14.64 6.94 -31.26
CA ALA A 416 14.78 6.34 -29.94
C ALA A 416 13.54 6.59 -29.08
N THR A 417 13.05 7.83 -29.04
CA THR A 417 11.84 8.21 -28.29
C THR A 417 10.61 7.49 -28.83
N LYS A 418 10.45 7.39 -30.16
CA LYS A 418 9.36 6.61 -30.79
C LYS A 418 9.40 5.13 -30.42
N ARG A 419 10.60 4.52 -30.39
CA ARG A 419 10.76 3.14 -29.92
C ARG A 419 10.36 3.02 -28.45
N GLN A 420 10.82 3.94 -27.60
CA GLN A 420 10.45 3.98 -26.18
C GLN A 420 8.94 4.12 -26.00
N LEU A 421 8.28 4.99 -26.77
CA LEU A 421 6.82 5.20 -26.75
C LEU A 421 6.04 3.97 -27.24
N ALA A 422 6.61 3.19 -28.16
CA ALA A 422 6.04 1.92 -28.62
C ALA A 422 6.20 0.79 -27.59
N THR A 423 7.30 0.79 -26.81
CA THR A 423 7.51 -0.16 -25.69
C THR A 423 6.86 0.27 -24.38
N ALA A 424 6.61 1.57 -24.19
CA ALA A 424 5.90 2.09 -23.03
C ALA A 424 4.44 1.66 -23.13
N ALA A 425 4.12 0.57 -22.45
CA ALA A 425 2.80 -0.01 -22.17
C ALA A 425 1.73 0.29 -23.26
N PRO A 426 1.38 -0.69 -24.13
CA PRO A 426 0.37 -0.47 -25.16
C PRO A 426 -0.94 0.02 -24.55
N PRO A 427 -1.76 0.80 -25.30
CA PRO A 427 -3.07 1.25 -24.84
C PRO A 427 -3.96 0.11 -24.31
N GLU A 428 -3.69 -1.12 -24.77
CA GLU A 428 -4.28 -2.37 -24.26
C GLU A 428 -4.09 -2.57 -22.75
N SER A 429 -2.92 -2.32 -22.16
CA SER A 429 -2.73 -2.57 -20.72
C SER A 429 -3.50 -1.58 -19.83
N TYR A 430 -3.67 -0.34 -20.31
CA TYR A 430 -4.51 0.65 -19.62
C TYR A 430 -6.00 0.31 -19.80
N GLN A 431 -6.40 -0.10 -21.00
CA GLN A 431 -7.77 -0.56 -21.27
C GLN A 431 -8.11 -1.83 -20.46
N GLU A 432 -7.19 -2.77 -20.32
CA GLU A 432 -7.34 -3.95 -19.47
C GLU A 432 -7.55 -3.57 -17.99
N LEU A 433 -6.78 -2.60 -17.48
CA LEU A 433 -6.95 -2.09 -16.12
C LEU A 433 -8.29 -1.34 -15.95
N GLU A 434 -8.72 -0.57 -16.96
CA GLU A 434 -10.01 0.12 -16.97
C GLU A 434 -11.19 -0.87 -17.04
N ASP A 435 -11.08 -1.91 -17.86
CA ASP A 435 -12.08 -2.95 -18.02
C ASP A 435 -12.18 -3.83 -16.76
N ALA A 436 -11.04 -4.17 -16.15
CA ALA A 436 -11.01 -4.86 -14.86
C ALA A 436 -11.69 -4.04 -13.75
N LEU A 437 -11.47 -2.71 -13.72
CA LEU A 437 -12.13 -1.82 -12.77
C LEU A 437 -13.65 -1.77 -13.03
N LYS A 438 -14.09 -1.65 -14.28
CA LYS A 438 -15.51 -1.67 -14.64
C LYS A 438 -16.18 -2.99 -14.27
N GLN A 439 -15.52 -4.13 -14.54
CA GLN A 439 -16.01 -5.45 -14.14
C GLN A 439 -16.20 -5.53 -12.62
N ALA A 440 -15.18 -5.15 -11.84
CA ALA A 440 -15.27 -5.16 -10.38
C ALA A 440 -16.37 -4.21 -9.85
N GLN A 441 -16.59 -3.06 -10.48
CA GLN A 441 -17.70 -2.16 -10.15
C GLN A 441 -19.06 -2.78 -10.46
N THR A 442 -19.21 -3.48 -11.59
CA THR A 442 -20.46 -4.16 -11.93
C THR A 442 -20.75 -5.33 -10.98
N GLU A 443 -19.73 -6.10 -10.57
CA GLU A 443 -19.87 -7.16 -9.57
C GLU A 443 -20.29 -6.61 -8.21
N LEU A 444 -19.68 -5.50 -7.76
CA LEU A 444 -20.06 -4.82 -6.53
C LEU A 444 -21.53 -4.35 -6.58
N ALA A 445 -21.95 -3.75 -7.69
CA ALA A 445 -23.33 -3.28 -7.85
C ALA A 445 -24.34 -4.44 -7.79
N GLN A 446 -24.01 -5.59 -8.39
CA GLN A 446 -24.83 -6.80 -8.32
C GLN A 446 -24.90 -7.35 -6.89
N ALA A 447 -23.77 -7.43 -6.19
CA ALA A 447 -23.70 -7.88 -4.80
C ALA A 447 -24.49 -6.95 -3.85
N GLN A 448 -24.39 -5.63 -4.06
CA GLN A 448 -25.17 -4.63 -3.31
C GLN A 448 -26.68 -4.79 -3.53
N ALA A 449 -27.11 -5.00 -4.77
CA ALA A 449 -28.51 -5.25 -5.08
C ALA A 449 -29.01 -6.55 -4.43
N ALA A 450 -28.22 -7.62 -4.47
CA ALA A 450 -28.55 -8.88 -3.80
C ALA A 450 -28.65 -8.72 -2.28
N TYR A 451 -27.74 -7.98 -1.67
CA TYR A 451 -27.76 -7.67 -0.24
C TYR A 451 -29.02 -6.89 0.16
N GLU A 452 -29.40 -5.86 -0.61
CA GLU A 452 -30.64 -5.12 -0.33
C GLU A 452 -31.89 -6.00 -0.42
N ILE A 453 -31.95 -6.90 -1.40
CA ILE A 453 -33.08 -7.83 -1.55
C ILE A 453 -33.16 -8.78 -0.36
N ALA A 454 -32.03 -9.39 0.02
CA ALA A 454 -31.95 -10.29 1.18
C ALA A 454 -32.30 -9.57 2.50
N LYS A 455 -31.83 -8.33 2.66
CA LYS A 455 -32.14 -7.49 3.82
C LYS A 455 -33.63 -7.18 3.91
N ARG A 456 -34.26 -6.77 2.80
CA ARG A 456 -35.72 -6.55 2.75
C ARG A 456 -36.50 -7.82 3.05
N ARG A 457 -36.01 -9.00 2.65
CA ARG A 457 -36.62 -10.30 3.00
C ARG A 457 -36.55 -10.56 4.50
N CYS A 458 -35.39 -10.35 5.12
CA CYS A 458 -35.22 -10.46 6.57
C CYS A 458 -36.11 -9.48 7.33
N ASP A 459 -36.20 -8.22 6.89
CA ASP A 459 -37.02 -7.20 7.54
C ASP A 459 -38.52 -7.54 7.48
N LYS A 460 -39.00 -8.05 6.34
CA LYS A 460 -40.39 -8.52 6.17
C LYS A 460 -40.71 -9.69 7.10
N LEU A 461 -39.82 -10.68 7.18
CA LEU A 461 -39.98 -11.83 8.07
C LEU A 461 -39.92 -11.40 9.54
N GLY A 462 -39.01 -10.50 9.90
CA GLY A 462 -38.92 -9.92 11.24
C GLY A 462 -40.18 -9.17 11.65
N TYR A 463 -40.78 -8.39 10.74
CA TYR A 463 -42.07 -7.73 10.97
C TYR A 463 -43.22 -8.73 11.14
N ALA A 464 -43.25 -9.80 10.32
CA ALA A 464 -44.25 -10.86 10.43
C ALA A 464 -44.14 -11.64 11.75
N ILE A 465 -42.92 -11.92 12.22
CA ILE A 465 -42.67 -12.52 13.53
C ILE A 465 -43.14 -11.57 14.63
N ALA A 466 -42.84 -10.27 14.53
CA ALA A 466 -43.27 -9.28 15.52
C ALA A 466 -44.80 -9.16 15.61
N GLN A 467 -45.51 -9.20 14.48
CA GLN A 467 -46.98 -9.26 14.46
C GLN A 467 -47.50 -10.54 15.10
N THR A 468 -46.97 -11.70 14.71
CA THR A 468 -47.41 -12.99 15.26
C THR A 468 -47.13 -13.09 16.77
N LYS A 469 -46.01 -12.53 17.27
CA LYS A 469 -45.73 -12.39 18.71
C LYS A 469 -46.73 -11.48 19.42
N LYS A 470 -47.14 -10.36 18.79
CA LYS A 470 -48.19 -9.49 19.34
C LYS A 470 -49.53 -10.20 19.39
N ASP A 471 -49.90 -10.96 18.35
CA ASP A 471 -51.12 -11.75 18.33
C ASP A 471 -51.11 -12.83 19.42
N LEU A 472 -49.98 -13.50 19.62
CA LEU A 472 -49.78 -14.49 20.69
C LEU A 472 -49.86 -13.85 22.09
N ALA A 473 -49.29 -12.65 22.27
CA ALA A 473 -49.40 -11.89 23.52
C ALA A 473 -50.85 -11.48 23.81
N ARG A 474 -51.59 -10.99 22.79
CA ARG A 474 -52.99 -10.60 22.91
C ARG A 474 -53.89 -11.79 23.23
N TYR A 475 -53.70 -12.92 22.55
CA TYR A 475 -54.39 -14.17 22.85
C TYR A 475 -54.09 -14.67 24.27
N GLY A 476 -52.84 -14.50 24.72
CA GLY A 476 -52.43 -14.74 26.10
C GLY A 476 -53.24 -13.90 27.07
N GLU A 477 -53.26 -12.58 26.92
CA GLU A 477 -54.02 -11.65 27.78
C GLU A 477 -55.53 -11.98 27.81
N GLU A 478 -56.16 -12.20 26.65
CA GLU A 478 -57.60 -12.52 26.55
C GLU A 478 -57.95 -13.88 27.21
N THR A 479 -57.00 -14.82 27.29
CA THR A 479 -57.20 -16.16 27.90
C THR A 479 -56.84 -16.20 29.39
N ILE A 480 -56.00 -15.26 29.86
CA ILE A 480 -55.51 -15.16 31.25
C ILE A 480 -56.55 -14.60 32.22
N ASP A 481 -57.60 -13.93 31.74
CA ASP A 481 -58.64 -13.29 32.57
C ASP A 481 -59.54 -14.25 33.38
N ARG A 482 -59.31 -15.56 33.35
CA ARG A 482 -60.23 -16.55 33.95
C ARG A 482 -59.76 -17.38 35.15
N LYS A 483 -58.53 -17.31 35.66
CA LYS A 483 -58.15 -18.02 36.91
C LYS A 483 -56.96 -17.40 37.65
N ASN A 484 -56.94 -17.58 38.98
CA ASN A 484 -56.12 -17.02 40.07
C ASN A 484 -54.58 -16.91 39.94
N ASP A 485 -53.98 -17.10 38.77
CA ASP A 485 -52.52 -17.22 38.58
C ASP A 485 -51.85 -15.92 38.07
N GLN A 486 -52.58 -14.80 38.10
CA GLN A 486 -52.12 -13.46 37.73
C GLN A 486 -50.81 -13.08 38.41
N HIS A 487 -50.63 -13.44 39.68
CA HIS A 487 -49.47 -13.05 40.47
C HIS A 487 -48.14 -13.55 39.92
N MET A 488 -48.06 -14.78 39.43
CA MET A 488 -46.78 -15.35 38.98
C MET A 488 -46.39 -14.80 37.60
N LEU A 489 -47.36 -14.61 36.70
CA LEU A 489 -47.12 -14.03 35.37
C LEU A 489 -46.81 -12.53 35.43
N THR A 490 -47.53 -11.77 36.26
CA THR A 490 -47.21 -10.35 36.51
C THR A 490 -45.89 -10.19 37.24
N ALA A 491 -45.57 -11.06 38.21
CA ALA A 491 -44.26 -11.08 38.86
C ALA A 491 -43.14 -11.39 37.86
N SER A 492 -43.28 -12.40 37.00
CA SER A 492 -42.28 -12.72 35.98
C SER A 492 -42.08 -11.59 34.98
N ALA A 493 -43.15 -10.92 34.52
CA ALA A 493 -43.05 -9.77 33.64
C ALA A 493 -42.34 -8.58 34.32
N LYS A 494 -42.64 -8.34 35.60
CA LYS A 494 -41.97 -7.30 36.40
C LYS A 494 -40.50 -7.62 36.65
N VAL A 495 -40.18 -8.90 36.87
CA VAL A 495 -38.80 -9.38 37.00
C VAL A 495 -38.05 -9.21 35.67
N GLN A 496 -38.64 -9.58 34.53
CA GLN A 496 -38.02 -9.36 33.21
C GLN A 496 -37.74 -7.88 32.93
N GLN A 497 -38.68 -6.99 33.24
CA GLN A 497 -38.48 -5.55 33.09
C GLN A 497 -37.39 -5.03 34.03
N SER A 498 -37.38 -5.51 35.28
CA SER A 498 -36.34 -5.16 36.24
C SER A 498 -34.97 -5.71 35.83
N LEU A 499 -34.92 -6.90 35.23
CA LEU A 499 -33.70 -7.51 34.71
C LEU A 499 -33.12 -6.71 33.55
N LYS A 500 -33.99 -6.17 32.68
CA LYS A 500 -33.57 -5.32 31.57
C LYS A 500 -32.90 -4.04 32.05
N VAL A 501 -33.53 -3.35 33.01
CA VAL A 501 -32.97 -2.14 33.63
C VAL A 501 -31.70 -2.47 34.41
N PHE A 502 -31.70 -3.57 35.16
CA PHE A 502 -30.53 -4.05 35.89
C PHE A 502 -29.37 -4.33 34.93
N ARG A 503 -29.62 -4.97 33.79
CA ARG A 503 -28.61 -5.23 32.76
C ARG A 503 -28.03 -3.94 32.21
N GLU A 504 -28.87 -2.99 31.81
CA GLU A 504 -28.42 -1.69 31.29
C GLU A 504 -27.54 -0.96 32.31
N GLN A 505 -27.95 -0.93 33.59
CA GLN A 505 -27.16 -0.30 34.65
C GLN A 505 -25.90 -1.07 35.03
N LEU A 506 -25.94 -2.41 35.04
CA LEU A 506 -24.80 -3.26 35.34
C LEU A 506 -23.73 -3.10 34.26
N THR A 507 -24.11 -3.10 32.99
CA THR A 507 -23.21 -2.87 31.86
C THR A 507 -22.56 -1.50 31.96
N LEU A 508 -23.34 -0.43 32.20
CA LEU A 508 -22.80 0.92 32.38
C LEU A 508 -21.84 1.01 33.57
N ARG A 509 -22.20 0.42 34.72
CA ARG A 509 -21.36 0.45 35.92
C ARG A 509 -20.04 -0.32 35.72
N LYS A 510 -20.11 -1.49 35.09
CA LYS A 510 -18.94 -2.33 34.82
C LYS A 510 -18.04 -1.70 33.76
N LEU A 511 -18.61 -1.11 32.71
CA LEU A 511 -17.87 -0.34 31.71
C LEU A 511 -17.20 0.89 32.30
N ASN A 512 -17.90 1.68 33.12
CA ASN A 512 -17.29 2.84 33.79
C ASN A 512 -16.13 2.43 34.69
N LYS A 513 -16.24 1.29 35.38
CA LYS A 513 -15.13 0.75 36.16
C LYS A 513 -13.96 0.36 35.24
N LEU A 514 -14.25 -0.33 34.13
CA LEU A 514 -13.24 -0.70 33.14
C LEU A 514 -12.56 0.54 32.53
N GLU A 515 -13.32 1.57 32.14
CA GLU A 515 -12.78 2.85 31.65
C GLU A 515 -11.82 3.48 32.64
N HIS A 516 -12.18 3.49 33.92
CA HIS A 516 -11.35 4.07 34.98
C HIS A 516 -10.04 3.29 35.15
N GLU A 517 -10.11 1.97 35.32
CA GLU A 517 -8.93 1.10 35.51
C GLU A 517 -8.02 1.12 34.27
N VAL A 518 -8.60 1.13 33.05
CA VAL A 518 -7.83 1.26 31.80
C VAL A 518 -7.18 2.63 31.71
N THR A 519 -7.88 3.71 32.07
CA THR A 519 -7.31 5.06 32.07
C THR A 519 -6.17 5.16 33.07
N GLU A 520 -6.30 4.60 34.28
CA GLU A 520 -5.22 4.60 35.29
C GLU A 520 -4.00 3.80 34.81
N CYS A 521 -4.20 2.58 34.29
CA CYS A 521 -3.12 1.77 33.73
C CYS A 521 -2.42 2.49 32.56
N PHE A 522 -3.20 3.13 31.69
CA PHE A 522 -2.67 3.83 30.52
C PHE A 522 -1.89 5.08 30.90
N LEU A 523 -2.38 5.88 31.86
CA LEU A 523 -1.68 7.04 32.42
C LEU A 523 -0.40 6.64 33.16
N TYR A 524 -0.38 5.47 33.81
CA TYR A 524 0.82 4.96 34.48
C TYR A 524 1.93 4.58 33.48
N LEU A 525 1.56 4.08 32.30
CA LEU A 525 2.51 3.69 31.25
C LEU A 525 2.96 4.87 30.38
N LEU A 526 2.12 5.90 30.24
CA LEU A 526 2.41 7.09 29.44
C LEU A 526 3.51 7.95 30.07
N HIS A 527 4.64 8.06 29.37
CA HIS A 527 5.72 8.98 29.76
C HIS A 527 5.38 10.47 29.51
N LYS A 528 4.32 10.76 28.73
CA LYS A 528 3.83 12.13 28.45
C LYS A 528 2.40 12.29 28.96
N SER A 529 2.27 12.90 30.15
CA SER A 529 1.00 13.11 30.86
C SER A 529 -0.05 13.92 30.10
N ASP A 530 0.36 14.68 29.06
CA ASP A 530 -0.50 15.68 28.42
C ASP A 530 -1.20 15.17 27.14
N LEU A 531 -0.87 13.95 26.69
CA LEU A 531 -1.35 13.43 25.40
C LEU A 531 -2.76 12.82 25.50
N VAL A 532 -3.04 12.09 26.58
CA VAL A 532 -4.33 11.43 26.81
C VAL A 532 -4.72 11.63 28.27
N HIS A 533 -5.92 12.18 28.50
CA HIS A 533 -6.49 12.38 29.82
C HIS A 533 -7.58 11.37 30.15
N ARG A 534 -8.28 10.84 29.14
CA ARG A 534 -9.40 9.91 29.33
C ARG A 534 -9.47 8.88 28.21
N VAL A 535 -9.73 7.64 28.60
CA VAL A 535 -10.17 6.57 27.69
C VAL A 535 -11.68 6.38 27.85
N ALA A 536 -12.43 6.37 26.74
CA ALA A 536 -13.84 6.01 26.74
C ALA A 536 -14.07 4.73 25.93
N ILE A 537 -15.01 3.91 26.40
CA ILE A 537 -15.35 2.62 25.79
C ILE A 537 -16.82 2.68 25.36
N ASP A 538 -17.08 2.47 24.08
CA ASP A 538 -18.46 2.45 23.57
C ASP A 538 -19.25 1.26 24.14
N THR A 539 -20.50 1.51 24.54
CA THR A 539 -21.33 0.53 25.24
C THR A 539 -21.81 -0.64 24.37
N ASN A 540 -21.83 -0.46 23.05
CA ASN A 540 -22.37 -1.44 22.11
C ASN A 540 -21.26 -2.28 21.47
N ASN A 541 -20.20 -1.63 20.99
CA ASN A 541 -19.12 -2.27 20.24
C ASN A 541 -17.78 -2.35 21.01
N PHE A 542 -17.71 -1.83 22.24
CA PHE A 542 -16.49 -1.84 23.08
C PHE A 542 -15.27 -1.18 22.40
N SER A 543 -15.50 -0.29 21.43
CA SER A 543 -14.43 0.47 20.78
C SER A 543 -13.82 1.50 21.74
N LEU A 544 -12.50 1.63 21.66
CA LEU A 544 -11.71 2.53 22.50
C LEU A 544 -11.53 3.89 21.80
N SER A 545 -11.95 4.95 22.50
CA SER A 545 -11.74 6.34 22.09
C SER A 545 -10.86 7.07 23.10
N LEU A 546 -9.84 7.76 22.62
CA LEU A 546 -8.88 8.49 23.45
C LEU A 546 -9.18 9.99 23.39
N TYR A 547 -9.15 10.65 24.54
CA TYR A 547 -9.41 12.08 24.68
C TYR A 547 -8.25 12.81 25.35
N ASP A 548 -7.91 13.98 24.82
CA ASP A 548 -6.93 14.90 25.40
C ASP A 548 -7.53 15.73 26.57
N LEU A 549 -6.70 16.55 27.20
CA LEU A 549 -7.09 17.48 28.28
C LEU A 549 -8.14 18.52 27.84
N GLN A 550 -8.29 18.76 26.54
CA GLN A 550 -9.26 19.68 25.95
C GLN A 550 -10.55 18.96 25.48
N GLY A 551 -10.65 17.64 25.72
CA GLY A 551 -11.79 16.82 25.33
C GLY A 551 -11.88 16.52 23.83
N LYS A 552 -10.81 16.71 23.06
CA LYS A 552 -10.76 16.34 21.64
C LYS A 552 -10.29 14.90 21.48
N LEU A 553 -10.83 14.26 20.44
CA LEU A 553 -10.48 12.90 20.06
C LEU A 553 -9.01 12.86 19.58
N VAL A 554 -8.21 12.01 20.20
CA VAL A 554 -6.82 11.75 19.80
C VAL A 554 -6.83 10.56 18.85
N PRO A 555 -6.46 10.75 17.58
CA PRO A 555 -6.42 9.64 16.63
C PRO A 555 -5.34 8.63 17.04
N LYS A 556 -5.70 7.34 17.11
CA LYS A 556 -4.80 6.25 17.54
C LYS A 556 -3.48 6.21 16.76
N HIS A 557 -3.48 6.58 15.47
CA HIS A 557 -2.30 6.62 14.61
C HIS A 557 -1.25 7.70 14.97
N ARG A 558 -1.57 8.61 15.90
CA ARG A 558 -0.60 9.60 16.41
C ARG A 558 0.21 9.08 17.60
N LEU A 559 -0.19 7.97 18.20
CA LEU A 559 0.60 7.27 19.20
C LEU A 559 1.72 6.52 18.47
N SER A 560 2.98 6.88 18.73
CA SER A 560 4.12 6.20 18.13
C SER A 560 4.25 4.79 18.69
N ALA A 561 4.77 3.83 17.92
CA ALA A 561 4.97 2.45 18.38
C ALA A 561 5.93 2.27 19.58
N GLY A 562 6.53 3.37 20.07
CA GLY A 562 7.39 3.42 21.24
C GLY A 562 6.90 4.34 22.37
N GLU A 563 5.67 4.86 22.28
CA GLU A 563 4.93 5.46 23.41
C GLU A 563 3.84 4.49 23.86
#